data_AF-T0SN55-F1
#
_entry.id   AF-T0SN55-F1
#
_cell.length_a   1.000
_cell.length_b   1.000
_cell.length_c   1.000
_cell.angle_alpha   90.00
_cell.angle_beta   90.00
_cell.angle_gamma   90.00
#
_symmetry.space_group_name_H-M   'P 1'
#
loop_
_entity.id
_entity.type
_entity.pdbx_description
1 polymer ?
#
loop_
_entity_poly.entity_id
_entity_poly.type
_entity_poly.pdbx_seq_one_letter_code
_entity_poly.pdbx_strand_id
1 'polypeptide(L)'
;MKWSILFLLFVFSLWQNCAYAKNERFTGLYFTIVNSGSGGSILGHTFLTFCPDQIKLDLSQCHAIEYNLDINLGEKFKKLINASFIEKIEMFSSAFFRVYEFDNAKEHTQKYLDRDQSVEFYRYRGSSDEVQAIHGDIQTDMWDRDLKGYRDYDILDNNCVTKVVDVINTHSLKSIEKESDDLFDIENLVYRFPIFVKQRIRKSGMFDSMFYLSKNEWYSQKILFE
;
A
#
# COMPACT_ATOMS: atom_id res chain seq x y z
N MET A 1 41.38 15.69 29.17
CA MET A 1 41.17 14.23 29.06
C MET A 1 39.78 13.74 29.45
N LYS A 2 39.13 14.21 30.53
CA LYS A 2 37.79 13.71 30.93
C LYS A 2 36.65 14.06 29.96
N TRP A 3 36.70 15.23 29.32
CA TRP A 3 35.66 15.69 28.38
C TRP A 3 35.66 14.94 27.04
N SER A 4 36.81 14.43 26.60
CA SER A 4 36.96 13.70 25.33
C SER A 4 36.29 12.32 25.37
N ILE A 5 36.28 11.67 26.55
CA ILE A 5 35.63 10.37 26.77
C ILE A 5 34.10 10.54 26.78
N LEU A 6 33.60 11.61 27.40
CA LEU A 6 32.18 11.96 27.41
C LEU A 6 31.66 12.25 26.01
N PHE A 7 32.43 12.95 25.18
CA PHE A 7 32.05 13.23 23.80
C PHE A 7 32.00 11.95 22.93
N LEU A 8 32.98 11.05 23.08
CA LEU A 8 32.99 9.75 22.41
C LEU A 8 31.80 8.86 22.83
N LEU A 9 31.46 8.83 24.12
CA LEU A 9 30.30 8.08 24.62
C LEU A 9 28.98 8.68 24.11
N PHE A 10 28.88 10.00 24.00
CA PHE A 10 27.70 10.67 23.46
C PHE A 10 27.53 10.39 21.97
N VAL A 11 28.61 10.48 21.18
CA VAL A 11 28.60 10.12 19.74
C VAL A 11 28.28 8.64 19.55
N PHE A 12 28.83 7.74 20.38
CA PHE A 12 28.52 6.30 20.30
C PHE A 12 27.07 5.99 20.67
N SER A 13 26.50 6.69 21.66
CA SER A 13 25.08 6.57 22.02
C SER A 13 24.16 7.14 20.93
N LEU A 14 24.54 8.23 20.27
CA LEU A 14 23.81 8.76 19.11
C LEU A 14 23.92 7.82 17.91
N TRP A 15 25.06 7.16 17.72
CA TRP A 15 25.23 6.13 16.68
C TRP A 15 24.39 4.87 16.95
N GLN A 16 24.34 4.41 18.21
CA GLN A 16 23.49 3.28 18.60
C GLN A 16 21.99 3.61 18.48
N ASN A 17 21.60 4.86 18.73
CA ASN A 17 20.21 5.29 18.55
C ASN A 17 19.86 5.62 17.08
N CYS A 18 20.82 6.01 16.24
CA CYS A 18 20.63 6.10 14.78
C CYS A 18 20.55 4.72 14.10
N ALA A 19 21.19 3.70 14.67
CA ALA A 19 21.18 2.33 14.15
C ALA A 19 19.96 1.50 14.62
N TYR A 20 19.08 2.06 15.45
CA TYR A 20 17.75 1.50 15.72
C TYR A 20 16.75 1.92 14.63
N ALA A 21 17.18 1.88 13.37
CA ALA A 21 16.24 1.65 12.29
C ALA A 21 15.66 0.26 12.55
N LYS A 22 14.36 0.21 12.82
CA LYS A 22 13.56 -0.98 13.09
C LYS A 22 13.86 -2.01 11.99
N ASN A 23 14.82 -2.91 12.24
CA ASN A 23 15.31 -3.87 11.24
C ASN A 23 14.34 -5.06 11.21
N GLU A 24 13.05 -4.78 11.06
CA GLU A 24 12.00 -5.78 10.96
C GLU A 24 12.12 -6.45 9.60
N ARG A 25 12.63 -7.68 9.62
CA ARG A 25 12.77 -8.48 8.40
C ARG A 25 11.44 -9.14 8.07
N PHE A 26 10.68 -8.49 7.20
CA PHE A 26 9.57 -9.07 6.45
C PHE A 26 10.04 -10.17 5.48
N THR A 27 9.38 -11.31 5.53
CA THR A 27 9.58 -12.42 4.59
C THR A 27 8.38 -12.61 3.67
N GLY A 28 7.20 -12.09 4.04
CA GLY A 28 5.97 -12.18 3.27
C GLY A 28 5.53 -10.81 2.75
N LEU A 29 5.03 -10.79 1.51
CA LEU A 29 4.41 -9.63 0.89
C LEU A 29 3.05 -10.03 0.32
N TYR A 30 2.04 -9.21 0.59
CA TYR A 30 0.71 -9.39 0.05
C TYR A 30 0.26 -8.11 -0.64
N PHE A 31 -0.17 -8.25 -1.89
CA PHE A 31 -0.84 -7.19 -2.61
C PHE A 31 -2.32 -7.19 -2.21
N THR A 32 -2.78 -6.12 -1.58
CA THR A 32 -4.11 -6.06 -0.98
C THR A 32 -5.03 -5.20 -1.83
N ILE A 33 -6.19 -5.74 -2.21
CA ILE A 33 -7.23 -5.08 -3.00
C ILE A 33 -8.47 -4.92 -2.12
N VAL A 34 -8.92 -3.68 -1.95
CA VAL A 34 -10.19 -3.37 -1.29
C VAL A 34 -11.25 -3.13 -2.36
N ASN A 35 -12.26 -3.99 -2.42
CA ASN A 35 -13.39 -3.80 -3.34
C ASN A 35 -14.41 -2.81 -2.78
N SER A 36 -15.19 -2.23 -3.69
CA SER A 36 -16.22 -1.26 -3.38
C SER A 36 -17.37 -1.83 -2.54
N GLY A 37 -17.73 -1.10 -1.49
CA GLY A 37 -18.97 -1.25 -0.71
C GLY A 37 -19.90 -0.06 -0.93
N SER A 38 -21.06 0.01 -0.27
CA SER A 38 -21.97 1.15 -0.38
C SER A 38 -21.36 2.41 0.26
N GLY A 39 -21.24 3.52 -0.49
CA GLY A 39 -20.82 4.82 0.07
C GLY A 39 -19.58 5.47 -0.52
N GLY A 40 -19.30 5.31 -1.82
CA GLY A 40 -18.31 6.15 -2.49
C GLY A 40 -16.86 5.69 -2.31
N SER A 41 -16.60 4.40 -2.52
CA SER A 41 -15.30 3.90 -2.97
C SER A 41 -15.00 4.43 -4.39
N ILE A 42 -14.90 5.74 -4.55
CA ILE A 42 -14.73 6.39 -5.86
C ILE A 42 -13.34 6.09 -6.44
N LEU A 43 -12.38 5.69 -5.62
CA LEU A 43 -11.11 5.15 -6.09
C LEU A 43 -10.76 3.98 -5.18
N GLY A 44 -11.04 2.76 -5.63
CA GLY A 44 -10.62 1.52 -4.97
C GLY A 44 -9.27 1.62 -4.27
N HIS A 45 -9.16 1.05 -3.08
CA HIS A 45 -7.93 1.13 -2.31
C HIS A 45 -7.07 -0.11 -2.56
N THR A 46 -5.79 0.11 -2.77
CA THR A 46 -4.79 -0.94 -2.75
C THR A 46 -3.67 -0.56 -1.83
N PHE A 47 -3.20 -1.54 -1.06
CA PHE A 47 -2.05 -1.37 -0.20
C PHE A 47 -1.23 -2.66 -0.17
N LEU A 48 0.04 -2.52 0.20
CA LEU A 48 0.91 -3.65 0.43
C LEU A 48 0.88 -4.03 1.89
N THR A 49 0.83 -5.33 2.16
CA THR A 49 0.96 -5.85 3.51
C THR A 49 2.27 -6.61 3.62
N PHE A 50 3.17 -6.13 4.47
CA PHE A 50 4.46 -6.72 4.75
C PHE A 50 4.39 -7.52 6.06
N CYS A 51 4.70 -8.81 5.98
CA CYS A 51 4.58 -9.71 7.13
C CYS A 51 5.94 -10.35 7.47
N PRO A 52 6.23 -10.57 8.77
CA PRO A 52 7.43 -11.28 9.20
C PRO A 52 7.44 -12.77 8.83
N ASP A 53 6.29 -13.33 8.46
CA ASP A 53 6.11 -14.73 8.05
C ASP A 53 5.45 -14.80 6.66
N GLN A 54 6.00 -15.63 5.78
CA GLN A 54 5.51 -15.85 4.41
C GLN A 54 4.47 -16.99 4.30
N ILE A 55 4.44 -17.88 5.29
CA ILE A 55 3.56 -19.07 5.31
C ILE A 55 2.24 -18.72 5.99
N LYS A 56 2.30 -17.88 7.01
CA LYS A 56 1.16 -17.54 7.84
C LYS A 56 0.87 -16.05 7.77
N LEU A 57 -0.37 -15.72 7.47
CA LEU A 57 -0.84 -14.35 7.59
C LEU A 57 -1.46 -14.12 8.97
N ASP A 58 -0.75 -13.32 9.77
CA ASP A 58 -1.24 -12.72 11.01
C ASP A 58 -1.16 -11.20 10.89
N LEU A 59 -2.25 -10.56 10.43
CA LEU A 59 -2.29 -9.12 10.16
C LEU A 59 -1.96 -8.25 11.38
N SER A 60 -2.05 -8.79 12.60
CA SER A 60 -1.66 -8.06 13.82
C SER A 60 -0.15 -7.90 13.98
N GLN A 61 0.63 -8.65 13.20
CA GLN A 61 2.10 -8.63 13.17
C GLN A 61 2.65 -8.08 11.86
N CYS A 62 1.77 -7.66 10.95
CA CYS A 62 2.16 -7.16 9.63
C CYS A 62 2.01 -5.64 9.57
N HIS A 63 2.81 -5.01 8.72
CA HIS A 63 2.69 -3.60 8.38
C HIS A 63 1.87 -3.44 7.11
N ALA A 64 1.12 -2.35 7.01
CA ALA A 64 0.45 -1.96 5.78
C ALA A 64 1.10 -0.69 5.22
N ILE A 65 1.30 -0.64 3.91
CA ILE A 65 1.82 0.54 3.21
C ILE A 65 0.88 0.91 2.07
N GLU A 66 0.36 2.13 2.09
CA GLU A 66 -0.63 2.64 1.13
C GLU A 66 -0.10 3.90 0.43
N TYR A 67 -0.01 3.85 -0.90
CA TYR A 67 0.04 5.05 -1.73
C TYR A 67 -1.32 5.73 -1.70
N ASN A 68 -1.40 6.99 -1.28
CA ASN A 68 -2.68 7.66 -1.10
C ASN A 68 -2.61 9.16 -1.34
N LEU A 69 -3.73 9.74 -1.75
CA LEU A 69 -3.89 11.18 -1.84
C LEU A 69 -4.30 11.76 -0.50
N ASP A 70 -3.72 12.89 -0.12
CA ASP A 70 -4.07 13.60 1.13
C ASP A 70 -5.55 13.98 1.21
N ILE A 71 -6.23 14.09 0.07
CA ILE A 71 -7.67 14.39 0.03
C ILE A 71 -8.55 13.21 0.46
N ASN A 72 -8.01 12.00 0.55
CA ASN A 72 -8.71 10.81 1.02
C ASN A 72 -8.72 10.69 2.56
N LEU A 73 -8.23 11.71 3.28
CA LEU A 73 -8.07 11.70 4.73
C LEU A 73 -8.93 12.76 5.43
N GLY A 74 -9.46 12.40 6.60
CA GLY A 74 -10.12 13.31 7.53
C GLY A 74 -11.26 14.14 6.93
N GLU A 75 -11.21 15.46 7.15
CA GLU A 75 -12.23 16.39 6.64
C GLU A 75 -12.19 16.57 5.12
N LYS A 76 -11.01 16.42 4.49
CA LYS A 76 -10.88 16.54 3.03
C LYS A 76 -11.65 15.41 2.33
N PHE A 77 -11.69 14.22 2.92
CA PHE A 77 -12.49 13.10 2.42
C PHE A 77 -13.99 13.43 2.42
N LYS A 78 -14.50 14.06 3.48
CA LYS A 78 -15.90 14.49 3.54
C LYS A 78 -16.23 15.53 2.47
N LYS A 79 -15.30 16.43 2.16
CA LYS A 79 -15.43 17.38 1.04
C LYS A 79 -15.45 16.65 -0.30
N LEU A 80 -14.54 15.70 -0.50
CA LEU A 80 -14.44 14.89 -1.71
C LEU A 80 -15.74 14.13 -2.01
N ILE A 81 -16.37 13.52 -1.00
CA ILE A 81 -17.64 12.80 -1.18
C ILE A 81 -18.71 13.70 -1.82
N ASN A 82 -18.83 14.93 -1.31
CA ASN A 82 -19.88 15.88 -1.69
C ASN A 82 -19.52 16.72 -2.93
N ALA A 83 -18.29 16.61 -3.43
CA ALA A 83 -17.82 17.36 -4.59
C ALA A 83 -18.41 16.81 -5.90
N SER A 84 -18.65 17.71 -6.85
CA SER A 84 -18.97 17.38 -8.23
C SER A 84 -17.80 16.67 -8.92
N PHE A 85 -18.06 16.09 -10.10
CA PHE A 85 -17.04 15.36 -10.85
C PHE A 85 -15.83 16.24 -11.23
N ILE A 86 -16.07 17.45 -11.71
CA ILE A 86 -15.00 18.39 -12.09
C ILE A 86 -14.18 18.80 -10.87
N GLU A 87 -14.85 19.11 -9.75
CA GLU A 87 -14.16 19.43 -8.49
C GLU A 87 -13.34 18.26 -7.98
N LYS A 88 -13.79 17.00 -8.15
CA LYS A 88 -13.00 15.82 -7.80
C LYS A 88 -11.71 15.73 -8.61
N ILE A 89 -11.77 15.96 -9.93
CA ILE A 89 -10.59 15.96 -10.80
C ILE A 89 -9.60 17.06 -10.35
N GLU A 90 -10.08 18.27 -10.08
CA GLU A 90 -9.24 19.37 -9.59
C GLU A 90 -8.63 19.07 -8.21
N MET A 91 -9.40 18.43 -7.33
CA MET A 91 -8.89 17.98 -6.03
C MET A 91 -7.83 16.89 -6.19
N PHE A 92 -7.97 15.96 -7.14
CA PHE A 92 -6.97 14.92 -7.41
C PHE A 92 -5.66 15.53 -7.92
N SER A 93 -5.72 16.41 -8.92
CA SER A 93 -4.52 17.02 -9.52
C SER A 93 -3.79 17.98 -8.57
N SER A 94 -4.48 18.54 -7.59
CA SER A 94 -3.89 19.46 -6.61
C SER A 94 -3.49 18.79 -5.29
N ALA A 95 -3.88 17.54 -5.05
CA ALA A 95 -3.57 16.82 -3.82
C ALA A 95 -2.11 16.35 -3.79
N PHE A 96 -1.53 16.31 -2.58
CA PHE A 96 -0.28 15.59 -2.39
C PHE A 96 -0.52 14.10 -2.52
N PHE A 97 0.36 13.43 -3.26
CA PHE A 97 0.38 11.98 -3.44
C PHE A 97 1.53 11.38 -2.63
N ARG A 98 1.16 10.81 -1.48
CA ARG A 98 2.09 10.35 -0.44
C ARG A 98 2.04 8.83 -0.30
N VAL A 99 3.00 8.32 0.46
CA VAL A 99 3.03 6.95 0.94
C VAL A 99 2.81 6.99 2.45
N TYR A 100 1.89 6.15 2.94
CA TYR A 100 1.56 6.03 4.35
C TYR A 100 1.91 4.64 4.84
N GLU A 101 2.65 4.57 5.93
CA GLU A 101 2.93 3.32 6.65
C GLU A 101 2.05 3.20 7.89
N PHE A 102 1.55 1.99 8.13
CA PHE A 102 0.77 1.61 9.29
C PHE A 102 1.41 0.38 9.94
N ASP A 103 1.91 0.52 11.16
CA ASP A 103 2.56 -0.58 11.91
C ASP A 103 1.63 -1.80 12.14
N ASN A 104 0.30 -1.59 12.09
CA ASN A 104 -0.69 -2.63 12.31
C ASN A 104 -1.66 -2.77 11.12
N ALA A 105 -1.37 -3.72 10.25
CA ALA A 105 -2.19 -4.02 9.07
C ALA A 105 -3.61 -4.47 9.45
N LYS A 106 -3.81 -5.05 10.63
CA LYS A 106 -5.14 -5.45 11.13
C LYS A 106 -6.04 -4.23 11.32
N GLU A 107 -5.55 -3.19 11.98
CA GLU A 107 -6.29 -1.94 12.21
C GLU A 107 -6.57 -1.21 10.89
N HIS A 108 -5.56 -1.16 10.02
CA HIS A 108 -5.72 -0.56 8.69
C HIS A 108 -6.77 -1.30 7.84
N THR A 109 -6.77 -2.64 7.87
CA THR A 109 -7.76 -3.48 7.17
C THR A 109 -9.16 -3.30 7.78
N GLN A 110 -9.27 -3.23 9.11
CA GLN A 110 -10.55 -3.07 9.81
C GLN A 110 -11.31 -1.82 9.34
N LYS A 111 -10.61 -0.70 9.12
CA LYS A 111 -11.19 0.54 8.56
C LYS A 111 -12.02 0.28 7.30
N TYR A 112 -11.58 -0.62 6.42
CA TYR A 112 -12.30 -0.96 5.19
C TYR A 112 -13.45 -1.93 5.46
N LEU A 113 -13.24 -2.95 6.28
CA LEU A 113 -14.30 -3.89 6.67
C LEU A 113 -15.48 -3.19 7.38
N ASP A 114 -15.20 -2.19 8.22
CA ASP A 114 -16.21 -1.40 8.92
C ASP A 114 -17.09 -0.57 7.97
N ARG A 115 -16.59 -0.29 6.76
CA ARG A 115 -17.31 0.40 5.67
C ARG A 115 -18.06 -0.58 4.77
N ASP A 116 -18.26 -1.82 5.22
CA ASP A 116 -18.89 -2.91 4.47
C ASP A 116 -18.19 -3.18 3.13
N GLN A 117 -16.87 -3.00 3.11
CA GLN A 117 -16.02 -3.34 1.97
C GLN A 117 -15.43 -4.73 2.16
N SER A 118 -15.14 -5.40 1.05
CA SER A 118 -14.40 -6.66 1.08
C SER A 118 -12.93 -6.42 0.78
N VAL A 119 -12.05 -7.20 1.40
CA VAL A 119 -10.60 -7.09 1.22
C VAL A 119 -10.05 -8.42 0.71
N GLU A 120 -9.30 -8.36 -0.38
CA GLU A 120 -8.63 -9.49 -1.01
C GLU A 120 -7.13 -9.30 -0.91
N PHE A 121 -6.40 -10.39 -0.71
CA PHE A 121 -4.96 -10.36 -0.56
C PHE A 121 -4.35 -11.42 -1.46
N TYR A 122 -3.41 -10.99 -2.28
CA TYR A 122 -2.67 -11.83 -3.21
C TYR A 122 -1.26 -11.99 -2.68
N ARG A 123 -0.87 -13.22 -2.32
CA ARG A 123 0.47 -13.49 -1.81
C ARG A 123 1.47 -13.42 -2.95
N TYR A 124 2.48 -12.58 -2.79
CA TYR A 124 3.58 -12.46 -3.72
C TYR A 124 4.54 -13.64 -3.56
N ARG A 125 4.94 -14.23 -4.69
CA ARG A 125 5.80 -15.42 -4.80
C ARG A 125 7.25 -15.01 -5.07
N GLY A 126 7.79 -14.14 -4.23
CA GLY A 126 9.21 -13.77 -4.23
C GLY A 126 9.94 -14.25 -2.99
N SER A 127 11.26 -14.19 -3.03
CA SER A 127 12.16 -14.45 -1.92
C SER A 127 12.07 -13.36 -0.85
N SER A 128 12.50 -13.67 0.38
CA SER A 128 12.59 -12.67 1.45
C SER A 128 13.47 -11.48 1.07
N ASP A 129 14.51 -11.69 0.25
CA ASP A 129 15.41 -10.61 -0.16
C ASP A 129 14.72 -9.67 -1.16
N GLU A 130 13.93 -10.20 -2.11
CA GLU A 130 13.08 -9.40 -2.99
C GLU A 130 12.04 -8.62 -2.19
N VAL A 131 11.39 -9.23 -1.20
CA VAL A 131 10.42 -8.55 -0.32
C VAL A 131 11.08 -7.40 0.45
N GLN A 132 12.29 -7.61 0.96
CA GLN A 132 13.06 -6.57 1.64
C GLN A 132 13.47 -5.43 0.71
N ALA A 133 13.89 -5.75 -0.51
CA ALA A 133 14.25 -4.74 -1.51
C ALA A 133 13.04 -3.87 -1.88
N ILE A 134 11.89 -4.50 -2.13
CA ILE A 134 10.62 -3.81 -2.38
C ILE A 134 10.27 -2.87 -1.22
N HIS A 135 10.37 -3.36 0.04
CA HIS A 135 10.10 -2.53 1.21
C HIS A 135 11.05 -1.32 1.28
N GLY A 136 12.35 -1.52 1.10
CA GLY A 136 13.37 -0.46 1.13
C GLY A 136 13.18 0.62 0.07
N ASP A 137 12.79 0.23 -1.15
CA ASP A 137 12.49 1.18 -2.23
C ASP A 137 11.27 2.04 -1.90
N ILE A 138 10.23 1.45 -1.30
CA ILE A 138 9.04 2.20 -0.89
C ILE A 138 9.36 3.17 0.24
N GLN A 139 10.18 2.77 1.21
CA GLN A 139 10.65 3.65 2.28
C GLN A 139 11.43 4.85 1.70
N THR A 140 12.24 4.61 0.68
CA THR A 140 12.97 5.66 -0.03
C THR A 140 12.02 6.60 -0.78
N ASP A 141 11.02 6.07 -1.49
CA ASP A 141 10.01 6.87 -2.21
C ASP A 141 9.11 7.65 -1.24
N MET A 142 8.75 7.06 -0.09
CA MET A 142 8.02 7.75 0.98
C MET A 142 8.79 8.98 1.47
N TRP A 143 10.07 8.81 1.79
CA TRP A 143 10.93 9.90 2.24
C TRP A 143 11.08 10.99 1.17
N ASP A 144 11.28 10.61 -0.10
CA ASP A 144 11.42 11.55 -1.21
C ASP A 144 10.14 12.37 -1.44
N ARG A 145 8.97 11.71 -1.39
CA ARG A 145 7.65 12.33 -1.53
C ARG A 145 7.33 13.29 -0.40
N ASP A 146 7.66 12.93 0.84
CA ASP A 146 7.46 13.79 2.00
C ASP A 146 8.34 15.05 1.95
N LEU A 147 9.58 14.91 1.47
CA LEU A 147 10.49 16.04 1.29
C LEU A 147 10.08 16.98 0.18
N LYS A 148 9.65 16.44 -0.97
CA LYS A 148 9.41 17.23 -2.19
C LYS A 148 7.95 17.59 -2.43
N GLY A 149 7.01 16.98 -1.70
CA GLY A 149 5.58 17.30 -1.78
C GLY A 149 4.99 16.99 -3.16
N TYR A 150 5.13 15.75 -3.62
CA TYR A 150 4.67 15.34 -4.95
C TYR A 150 3.15 15.49 -5.12
N ARG A 151 2.74 16.05 -6.27
CA ARG A 151 1.33 16.19 -6.72
C ARG A 151 1.20 15.62 -8.12
N ASP A 152 1.81 14.47 -8.32
CA ASP A 152 2.04 13.84 -9.61
C ASP A 152 0.97 12.80 -9.96
N TYR A 153 -0.12 12.72 -9.18
CA TYR A 153 -1.15 11.71 -9.36
C TYR A 153 -1.83 11.83 -10.73
N ASP A 154 -1.78 10.74 -11.48
CA ASP A 154 -2.46 10.57 -12.75
C ASP A 154 -3.31 9.30 -12.70
N ILE A 155 -4.61 9.43 -12.99
CA ILE A 155 -5.57 8.33 -12.88
C ILE A 155 -5.18 7.15 -13.76
N LEU A 156 -4.52 7.36 -14.89
CA LEU A 156 -4.17 6.33 -15.85
C LEU A 156 -2.77 5.78 -15.59
N ASP A 157 -1.79 6.67 -15.41
CA ASP A 157 -0.38 6.29 -15.49
C ASP A 157 0.35 6.33 -14.15
N ASN A 158 -0.07 7.19 -13.23
CA ASN A 158 0.64 7.45 -11.97
C ASN A 158 -0.31 7.50 -10.76
N ASN A 159 -0.90 6.35 -10.44
CA ASN A 159 -1.85 6.18 -9.34
C ASN A 159 -1.33 5.15 -8.32
N CYS A 160 -2.13 4.90 -7.28
CA CYS A 160 -1.80 3.98 -6.19
C CYS A 160 -1.41 2.58 -6.68
N VAL A 161 -2.06 2.08 -7.74
CA VAL A 161 -1.85 0.73 -8.27
C VAL A 161 -0.64 0.69 -9.17
N THR A 162 -0.53 1.64 -10.10
CA THR A 162 0.60 1.64 -11.05
C THR A 162 1.91 1.80 -10.30
N LYS A 163 1.95 2.62 -9.23
CA LYS A 163 3.12 2.73 -8.36
C LYS A 163 3.50 1.42 -7.69
N VAL A 164 2.53 0.73 -7.09
CA VAL A 164 2.80 -0.56 -6.44
C VAL A 164 3.27 -1.61 -7.46
N VAL A 165 2.63 -1.67 -8.62
CA VAL A 165 3.03 -2.58 -9.71
C VAL A 165 4.44 -2.27 -10.20
N ASP A 166 4.80 -1.01 -10.35
CA ASP A 166 6.13 -0.58 -10.81
C ASP A 166 7.23 -0.98 -9.83
N VAL A 167 7.00 -0.79 -8.52
CA VAL A 167 7.96 -1.22 -7.51
C VAL A 167 8.12 -2.74 -7.53
N ILE A 168 7.01 -3.51 -7.55
CA ILE A 168 7.07 -4.97 -7.59
C ILE A 168 7.81 -5.47 -8.84
N ASN A 169 7.49 -4.90 -10.02
CA ASN A 169 8.09 -5.31 -11.29
C ASN A 169 9.59 -5.01 -11.35
N THR A 170 10.07 -3.97 -10.65
CA THR A 170 11.50 -3.62 -10.60
C THR A 170 12.35 -4.73 -9.97
N HIS A 171 11.76 -5.48 -9.04
CA HIS A 171 12.44 -6.54 -8.27
C HIS A 171 12.08 -7.96 -8.71
N SER A 172 11.25 -8.10 -9.73
CA SER A 172 10.73 -9.41 -10.14
C SER A 172 11.27 -9.86 -11.50
N LEU A 173 11.69 -11.13 -11.59
CA LEU A 173 12.09 -11.74 -12.87
C LEU A 173 10.91 -11.90 -13.85
N LYS A 174 9.68 -11.87 -13.35
CA LYS A 174 8.45 -11.86 -14.13
C LYS A 174 7.78 -10.51 -13.93
N SER A 175 7.19 -9.96 -14.98
CA SER A 175 6.41 -8.72 -14.89
C SER A 175 4.93 -9.01 -14.76
N ILE A 176 4.25 -8.22 -13.96
CA ILE A 176 2.81 -7.99 -14.09
C ILE A 176 2.65 -7.19 -15.39
N GLU A 177 2.04 -7.80 -16.41
CA GLU A 177 1.74 -7.11 -17.67
C GLU A 177 0.67 -6.05 -17.41
N LYS A 178 1.01 -4.79 -17.67
CA LYS A 178 0.04 -3.70 -17.68
C LYS A 178 -0.77 -3.83 -18.98
N GLU A 179 -2.00 -4.34 -18.90
CA GLU A 179 -2.93 -4.22 -20.03
C GLU A 179 -3.19 -2.71 -20.27
N SER A 180 -3.08 -2.25 -21.53
CA SER A 180 -3.43 -0.87 -21.88
C SER A 180 -4.94 -0.75 -22.02
N ASP A 181 -5.53 0.24 -21.37
CA ASP A 181 -6.95 0.50 -21.50
C ASP A 181 -7.23 1.40 -22.68
N ASP A 182 -8.23 1.01 -23.48
CA ASP A 182 -8.87 1.92 -24.40
C ASP A 182 -9.55 3.04 -23.62
N LEU A 183 -9.28 4.29 -24.01
CA LEU A 183 -9.80 5.56 -23.45
C LEU A 183 -11.34 5.69 -23.41
N PHE A 184 -12.10 4.68 -23.85
CA PHE A 184 -13.54 4.77 -24.08
C PHE A 184 -14.41 4.61 -22.83
N ASP A 185 -13.83 4.42 -21.64
CA ASP A 185 -14.63 4.13 -20.43
C ASP A 185 -14.14 4.88 -19.17
N ILE A 186 -14.02 6.21 -19.30
CA ILE A 186 -13.73 7.12 -18.17
C ILE A 186 -14.73 6.93 -17.03
N GLU A 187 -15.99 6.58 -17.33
CA GLU A 187 -16.98 6.26 -16.29
C GLU A 187 -16.59 4.99 -15.52
N ASN A 188 -16.23 3.88 -16.18
CA ASN A 188 -15.74 2.70 -15.45
C ASN A 188 -14.44 2.97 -14.67
N LEU A 189 -13.52 3.79 -15.20
CA LEU A 189 -12.29 4.20 -14.49
C LEU A 189 -12.58 4.92 -13.16
N VAL A 190 -13.57 5.82 -13.17
CA VAL A 190 -13.95 6.64 -12.01
C VAL A 190 -14.79 5.84 -11.00
N TYR A 191 -15.45 4.76 -11.41
CA TYR A 191 -16.34 4.00 -10.53
C TYR A 191 -15.81 2.61 -10.12
N ARG A 192 -14.78 2.07 -10.79
CA ARG A 192 -14.41 0.64 -10.67
C ARG A 192 -12.92 0.34 -10.59
N PHE A 193 -12.16 1.16 -9.89
CA PHE A 193 -10.73 0.95 -9.70
C PHE A 193 -10.34 -0.45 -9.15
N PRO A 194 -11.05 -1.07 -8.16
CA PRO A 194 -10.68 -2.43 -7.71
C PRO A 194 -10.81 -3.50 -8.80
N ILE A 195 -11.80 -3.36 -9.68
CA ILE A 195 -12.00 -4.27 -10.81
C ILE A 195 -10.86 -4.11 -11.80
N PHE A 196 -10.47 -2.85 -12.05
CA PHE A 196 -9.34 -2.53 -12.91
C PHE A 196 -8.02 -3.11 -12.38
N VAL A 197 -7.77 -3.00 -11.08
CA VAL A 197 -6.63 -3.65 -10.42
C VAL A 197 -6.63 -5.15 -10.66
N LYS A 198 -7.77 -5.82 -10.48
CA LYS A 198 -7.90 -7.27 -10.70
C LYS A 198 -7.71 -7.69 -12.15
N GLN A 199 -8.09 -6.84 -13.10
CA GLN A 199 -7.84 -7.08 -14.52
C GLN A 199 -6.32 -7.07 -14.79
N ARG A 200 -5.62 -6.07 -14.28
CA ARG A 200 -4.14 -5.96 -14.38
C ARG A 200 -3.41 -7.02 -13.56
N ILE A 201 -3.97 -7.45 -12.43
CA ILE A 201 -3.38 -8.42 -11.48
C ILE A 201 -4.19 -9.73 -11.47
N ARG A 202 -4.63 -10.19 -12.65
CA ARG A 202 -5.02 -11.60 -12.79
C ARG A 202 -3.85 -12.46 -12.33
N LYS A 203 -4.12 -13.62 -11.70
CA LYS A 203 -3.11 -14.58 -11.19
C LYS A 203 -1.95 -14.72 -12.18
N SER A 204 -0.95 -13.85 -12.01
CA SER A 204 0.26 -13.85 -12.80
C SER A 204 1.15 -14.91 -12.18
N GLY A 205 2.20 -15.32 -12.89
CA GLY A 205 3.17 -16.25 -12.32
C GLY A 205 3.90 -15.74 -11.06
N MET A 206 3.57 -14.52 -10.59
CA MET A 206 4.10 -13.86 -9.39
C MET A 206 3.19 -14.00 -8.17
N PHE A 207 1.94 -14.44 -8.30
CA PHE A 207 1.04 -14.66 -7.18
C PHE A 207 0.61 -16.12 -7.11
N ASP A 208 0.81 -16.76 -5.96
CA ASP A 208 0.57 -18.20 -5.81
C ASP A 208 -0.74 -18.51 -5.07
N SER A 209 -1.25 -17.57 -4.28
CA SER A 209 -2.43 -17.75 -3.44
C SER A 209 -3.18 -16.43 -3.28
N MET A 210 -4.47 -16.57 -3.00
CA MET A 210 -5.39 -15.46 -2.78
C MET A 210 -6.30 -15.84 -1.61
N PHE A 211 -6.49 -14.92 -0.68
CA PHE A 211 -7.52 -15.05 0.36
C PHE A 211 -8.41 -13.81 0.40
N TYR A 212 -9.59 -14.00 0.95
CA TYR A 212 -10.68 -13.03 0.97
C TYR A 212 -11.15 -12.82 2.40
N LEU A 213 -11.45 -11.57 2.74
CA LEU A 213 -12.03 -11.18 4.01
C LEU A 213 -13.24 -10.28 3.78
N SER A 214 -14.35 -10.67 4.41
CA SER A 214 -15.51 -9.82 4.63
C SER A 214 -15.80 -9.65 6.13
N LYS A 215 -16.61 -8.65 6.47
CA LYS A 215 -17.00 -8.34 7.86
C LYS A 215 -17.55 -9.55 8.64
N ASN A 216 -18.18 -10.49 7.94
CA ASN A 216 -18.77 -11.70 8.53
C ASN A 216 -17.76 -12.85 8.73
N GLU A 217 -16.58 -12.80 8.10
CA GLU A 217 -15.56 -13.86 8.12
C GLU A 217 -14.36 -13.53 9.03
N TRP A 218 -14.28 -12.29 9.52
CA TRP A 218 -13.10 -11.71 10.17
C TRP A 218 -12.84 -12.17 11.61
N TYR A 219 -13.87 -12.58 12.35
CA TYR A 219 -13.76 -12.89 13.77
C TYR A 219 -13.10 -14.27 14.01
N SER A 220 -11.77 -14.38 13.82
CA SER A 220 -10.82 -15.30 14.53
C SER A 220 -9.65 -15.85 13.70
N GLN A 221 -9.51 -15.53 12.41
CA GLN A 221 -8.65 -16.35 11.55
C GLN A 221 -7.19 -15.91 11.49
N LYS A 222 -6.30 -16.81 11.93
CA LYS A 222 -4.93 -16.93 11.43
C LYS A 222 -4.99 -17.81 10.18
N ILE A 223 -4.50 -17.31 9.05
CA ILE A 223 -4.59 -18.03 7.77
C ILE A 223 -3.24 -18.68 7.48
N LEU A 224 -3.27 -19.98 7.22
CA LEU A 224 -2.13 -20.74 6.71
C LEU A 224 -2.33 -20.95 5.22
N PHE A 225 -1.29 -20.69 4.45
CA PHE A 225 -1.26 -21.05 3.04
C PHE A 225 -0.53 -22.39 2.89
N GLU A 226 -1.17 -23.34 2.21
CA GLU A 226 -0.58 -24.62 1.81
C GLU A 226 0.50 -24.45 0.73
#